data_AF-A0A7J7NRX0-F1
#
_entry.id   AF-A0A7J7NRX0-F1
#
_cell.length_a   1.000
_cell.length_b   1.000
_cell.length_c   1.000
_cell.angle_alpha   90.00
_cell.angle_beta   90.00
_cell.angle_gamma   90.00
#
_symmetry.space_group_name_H-M   'P 1'
#
loop_
_entity.id
_entity.type
_entity.pdbx_description
1 polymer ?
#
loop_
_entity_poly.entity_id
_entity_poly.type
_entity_poly.pdbx_seq_one_letter_code
_entity_poly.pdbx_strand_id
1 'polypeptide(L)'
;MFQKLDPSICAKILEYDRRFEQYGSDFTFYDYNLPEELAPELKHAFRVVVVDPPYLSKECLEKVARTIEFLLRPGESYLLLLTGDVQRERAAELLNLYPCGFRPQHSSKLGNEFRLFTNYDPGERLGGWKIDN
;
A
#
# COMPACT_ATOMS: atom_id res chain seq x y z
N MET A 1 -2.82 -18.97 -2.68
CA MET A 1 -1.34 -19.01 -2.66
C MET A 1 -0.86 -17.91 -3.58
N PHE A 2 -0.09 -16.94 -3.10
CA PHE A 2 0.50 -15.92 -3.95
C PHE A 2 1.58 -16.59 -4.81
N GLN A 3 1.43 -16.51 -6.13
CA GLN A 3 2.41 -17.05 -7.07
C GLN A 3 3.16 -15.89 -7.70
N LYS A 4 4.50 -15.90 -7.61
CA LYS A 4 5.33 -14.98 -8.38
C LYS A 4 5.14 -15.31 -9.86
N LEU A 5 4.54 -14.38 -10.61
CA LEU A 5 4.35 -14.53 -12.05
C LEU A 5 5.66 -14.33 -12.81
N ASP A 6 6.55 -13.49 -12.28
CA ASP A 6 7.88 -13.23 -12.83
C ASP A 6 8.93 -13.44 -11.72
N PRO A 7 9.78 -14.49 -11.82
CA PRO A 7 10.84 -14.77 -10.85
C PRO A 7 11.93 -13.69 -10.77
N SER A 8 12.06 -12.83 -11.78
CA SER A 8 13.05 -11.75 -11.79
C SER A 8 12.66 -10.57 -10.88
N ILE A 9 11.38 -10.49 -10.48
CA ILE A 9 10.88 -9.45 -9.59
C ILE A 9 11.13 -9.85 -8.13
N CYS A 10 11.96 -9.08 -7.45
CA CYS A 10 12.12 -9.16 -6.00
C CYS A 10 10.93 -8.49 -5.30
N ALA A 11 10.16 -9.24 -4.53
CA ALA A 11 9.01 -8.77 -3.77
C ALA A 11 9.13 -9.23 -2.31
N LYS A 12 8.80 -8.32 -1.39
CA LYS A 12 8.71 -8.61 0.05
C LYS A 12 7.26 -8.47 0.50
N ILE A 13 6.81 -9.40 1.32
CA ILE A 13 5.50 -9.37 1.96
C ILE A 13 5.72 -9.01 3.43
N LEU A 14 5.16 -7.87 3.83
CA LEU A 14 5.12 -7.42 5.22
C LEU A 14 3.73 -7.69 5.75
N GLU A 15 3.58 -8.67 6.64
CA GLU A 15 2.29 -9.12 7.14
C GLU A 15 2.31 -9.48 8.62
N TYR A 16 1.20 -9.27 9.31
CA TYR A 16 1.04 -9.68 10.71
C TYR A 16 0.76 -11.19 10.81
N ASP A 17 0.08 -11.73 9.80
CA ASP A 17 -0.31 -13.12 9.78
C ASP A 17 0.89 -14.05 9.48
N ARG A 18 1.31 -14.79 10.50
CA ARG A 18 2.42 -15.75 10.41
C ARG A 18 2.19 -16.90 9.44
N ARG A 19 0.97 -17.10 8.93
CA ARG A 19 0.75 -18.08 7.84
C ARG A 19 1.55 -17.73 6.57
N PHE A 20 2.00 -16.49 6.42
CA PHE A 20 2.88 -16.06 5.34
C PHE A 20 4.35 -16.45 5.54
N GLU A 21 4.75 -16.99 6.70
CA GLU A 21 6.12 -17.52 6.92
C GLU A 21 6.51 -18.61 5.89
N GLN A 22 5.52 -19.26 5.25
CA GLN A 22 5.74 -20.20 4.15
C GLN A 22 6.49 -19.58 2.95
N TYR A 23 6.51 -18.25 2.79
CA TYR A 23 7.26 -17.55 1.74
C TYR A 23 8.74 -17.32 2.10
N GLY A 24 9.20 -17.81 3.27
CA GLY A 24 10.59 -17.81 3.66
C GLY A 24 11.19 -16.41 3.70
N SER A 25 12.30 -16.20 2.99
CA SER A 25 13.01 -14.92 2.98
C SER A 25 12.23 -13.79 2.30
N ASP A 26 11.16 -14.07 1.56
CA ASP A 26 10.29 -13.04 0.98
C ASP A 26 9.29 -12.47 2.01
N PHE A 27 9.14 -13.10 3.18
CA PHE A 27 8.26 -12.64 4.25
C PHE A 27 9.01 -11.83 5.32
N THR A 28 8.33 -10.84 5.88
CA THR A 28 8.74 -10.11 7.08
C THR A 28 7.51 -9.96 7.98
N PHE A 29 7.62 -10.42 9.22
CA PHE A 29 6.57 -10.17 10.20
C PHE A 29 6.47 -8.66 10.45
N TYR A 30 5.26 -8.13 10.33
CA TYR A 30 4.99 -6.70 10.44
C TYR A 30 3.77 -6.46 11.31
N ASP A 31 3.94 -5.64 12.34
CA ASP A 31 2.84 -5.09 13.13
C ASP A 31 2.74 -3.58 12.84
N TYR A 32 1.62 -3.14 12.24
CA TYR A 32 1.42 -1.74 11.92
C TYR A 32 1.40 -0.83 13.16
N ASN A 33 1.22 -1.37 14.37
CA ASN A 33 1.35 -0.61 15.61
C ASN A 33 2.79 -0.21 15.92
N LEU A 34 3.76 -0.87 15.29
CA LEU A 34 5.20 -0.68 15.45
C LEU A 34 5.81 -0.34 14.07
N PRO A 35 5.40 0.80 13.45
CA PRO A 35 5.60 1.03 12.02
C PRO A 35 7.05 1.12 11.56
N GLU A 36 7.99 1.34 12.48
CA GLU A 36 9.43 1.46 12.23
C GLU A 36 10.23 0.32 12.89
N GLU A 37 9.59 -0.65 13.54
CA GLU A 37 10.24 -1.88 14.02
C GLU A 37 10.43 -2.87 12.87
N LEU A 38 11.13 -2.40 11.84
CA LEU A 38 11.48 -3.14 10.64
C LEU A 38 12.99 -3.24 10.53
N ALA A 39 13.45 -4.28 9.86
CA ALA A 39 14.87 -4.49 9.65
C ALA A 39 15.49 -3.30 8.90
N PRO A 40 16.65 -2.74 9.34
CA PRO A 40 17.25 -1.56 8.73
C PRO A 40 17.51 -1.68 7.22
N GLU A 41 17.76 -2.89 6.72
CA GLU A 41 17.93 -3.18 5.30
C GLU A 41 16.68 -2.93 4.44
N LEU A 42 15.49 -2.82 5.06
CA LEU A 42 14.25 -2.46 4.37
C LEU A 42 14.09 -0.95 4.22
N LYS A 43 14.88 -0.15 4.95
CA LYS A 43 14.79 1.30 4.91
C LYS A 43 15.18 1.80 3.52
N HIS A 44 14.27 2.53 2.88
CA HIS A 44 14.43 3.06 1.53
C HIS A 44 14.83 1.99 0.51
N ALA A 45 14.32 0.77 0.67
CA ALA A 45 14.69 -0.36 -0.20
C ALA A 45 13.74 -0.54 -1.39
N PHE A 46 12.61 0.17 -1.45
CA PHE A 46 11.55 -0.13 -2.42
C PHE A 46 11.26 1.03 -3.37
N ARG A 47 11.25 0.76 -4.68
CA ARG A 47 10.75 1.71 -5.70
C ARG A 47 9.24 1.66 -5.84
N VAL A 48 8.63 0.53 -5.52
CA VAL A 48 7.18 0.33 -5.58
C VAL A 48 6.72 -0.21 -4.24
N VAL A 49 5.72 0.42 -3.64
CA VAL A 49 5.06 -0.06 -2.41
C VAL A 49 3.56 -0.13 -2.68
N VAL A 50 2.96 -1.27 -2.34
CA VAL A 50 1.52 -1.52 -2.44
C VAL A 50 1.01 -1.80 -1.03
N VAL A 51 -0.05 -1.11 -0.61
CA VAL A 51 -0.53 -1.19 0.77
C VAL A 51 -2.05 -1.31 0.80
N ASP A 52 -2.54 -2.20 1.66
CA ASP A 52 -3.96 -2.39 1.97
C ASP A 52 -4.13 -2.39 3.50
N PRO A 53 -4.31 -1.22 4.15
CA PRO A 53 -4.32 -1.10 5.60
C PRO A 53 -5.50 -1.88 6.23
N PRO A 54 -5.32 -2.47 7.43
CA PRO A 54 -6.34 -3.30 8.05
C PRO A 54 -7.60 -2.53 8.48
N TYR A 55 -7.51 -1.20 8.66
CA TYR A 55 -8.60 -0.39 9.21
C TYR A 55 -8.74 0.96 8.50
N LEU A 56 -9.97 1.50 8.54
CA LEU A 56 -10.31 2.83 8.01
C LEU A 56 -10.18 3.95 9.05
N SER A 57 -9.46 3.71 10.15
CA SER A 57 -9.24 4.73 11.18
C SER A 57 -8.14 5.71 10.78
N LYS A 58 -8.20 6.92 11.35
CA LYS A 58 -7.15 7.94 11.20
C LYS A 58 -5.78 7.43 11.62
N GLU A 59 -5.72 6.91 12.84
CA GLU A 59 -4.50 6.41 13.46
C GLU A 59 -3.87 5.27 12.63
N CYS A 60 -4.68 4.39 12.04
CA CYS A 60 -4.17 3.31 11.21
C CYS A 60 -3.43 3.85 9.99
N LEU A 61 -4.03 4.81 9.27
CA LEU A 61 -3.40 5.39 8.09
C LEU A 61 -2.15 6.22 8.45
N GLU A 62 -2.15 6.93 9.59
CA GLU A 62 -0.97 7.66 10.07
C GLU A 62 0.21 6.74 10.40
N LYS A 63 -0.06 5.61 11.08
CA LYS A 63 0.97 4.59 11.37
C LYS A 63 1.49 3.95 10.08
N VAL A 64 0.59 3.58 9.17
CA VAL A 64 0.97 3.01 7.88
C VAL A 64 1.77 4.00 7.04
N ALA A 65 1.45 5.30 7.06
CA ALA A 65 2.21 6.33 6.38
C ALA A 65 3.67 6.36 6.84
N ARG A 66 3.94 6.23 8.15
CA ARG A 66 5.31 6.12 8.69
C ARG A 66 6.05 4.89 8.16
N THR A 67 5.39 3.73 8.08
CA THR A 67 5.98 2.54 7.45
C THR A 67 6.28 2.77 5.97
N ILE A 68 5.37 3.40 5.23
CA ILE A 68 5.55 3.72 3.81
C ILE A 68 6.77 4.63 3.61
N GLU A 69 6.91 5.70 4.39
CA GLU A 69 8.06 6.60 4.35
C GLU A 69 9.38 5.89 4.68
N PHE A 70 9.35 4.97 5.65
CA PHE A 70 10.51 4.13 5.98
C PHE A 70 10.92 3.25 4.79
N LEU A 71 9.96 2.66 4.07
CA LEU A 71 10.24 1.69 2.99
C LEU A 71 10.58 2.33 1.64
N LEU A 72 9.93 3.42 1.29
CA LEU A 72 10.06 4.04 -0.03
C LEU A 72 11.44 4.64 -0.25
N ARG A 73 12.01 4.36 -1.43
CA ARG A 73 13.20 5.05 -1.92
C ARG A 73 12.89 6.55 -2.11
N PRO A 74 13.76 7.46 -1.62
CA PRO A 74 13.67 8.87 -1.95
C PRO A 74 13.77 9.10 -3.47
N GLY A 75 13.07 10.12 -3.98
CA GLY A 75 13.03 10.43 -5.40
C GLY A 75 11.90 9.70 -6.12
N GLU A 76 12.20 9.14 -7.30
CA GLU A 76 11.19 8.51 -8.17
C GLU A 76 10.78 7.12 -7.65
N SER A 77 9.72 7.12 -6.82
CA SER A 77 9.07 5.92 -6.28
C SER A 77 7.57 5.96 -6.51
N TYR A 78 6.95 4.78 -6.52
CA TYR A 78 5.54 4.58 -6.85
C TYR A 78 4.82 3.95 -5.67
N LEU A 79 3.76 4.61 -5.22
CA LEU A 79 2.92 4.17 -4.12
C LEU A 79 1.52 3.86 -4.64
N LEU A 80 1.00 2.72 -4.21
CA LEU A 80 -0.36 2.27 -4.46
C LEU A 80 -1.02 1.98 -3.10
N LEU A 81 -2.00 2.78 -2.72
CA LEU A 81 -2.76 2.62 -1.49
C LEU A 81 -4.18 2.18 -1.81
N LEU A 82 -4.54 0.97 -1.39
CA LEU A 82 -5.89 0.43 -1.44
C LEU A 82 -6.56 0.71 -0.09
N THR A 83 -7.61 1.52 -0.06
CA THR A 83 -8.34 1.82 1.17
C THR A 83 -9.74 2.37 0.85
N GLY A 84 -10.53 2.65 1.89
CA GLY A 84 -11.86 3.26 1.73
C GLY A 84 -11.79 4.70 1.21
N ASP A 85 -12.73 5.12 0.37
CA ASP A 85 -12.81 6.50 -0.17
C ASP A 85 -12.92 7.55 0.94
N VAL A 86 -13.43 7.15 2.12
CA VAL A 86 -13.45 7.97 3.34
C VAL A 86 -12.07 8.45 3.79
N GLN A 87 -10.98 7.83 3.33
CA GLN A 87 -9.60 8.22 3.63
C GLN A 87 -9.00 9.18 2.59
N ARG A 88 -9.75 9.58 1.56
CA ARG A 88 -9.24 10.38 0.43
C ARG A 88 -8.44 11.61 0.85
N GLU A 89 -9.03 12.48 1.67
CA GLU A 89 -8.37 13.72 2.11
C GLU A 89 -7.08 13.40 2.88
N ARG A 90 -7.13 12.42 3.77
CA ARG A 90 -5.98 12.00 4.57
C ARG A 90 -4.86 11.38 3.74
N ALA A 91 -5.21 10.59 2.73
CA ALA A 91 -4.24 10.02 1.79
C ALA A 91 -3.54 11.11 0.98
N ALA A 92 -4.26 12.19 0.62
CA ALA A 92 -3.69 13.35 -0.04
C ALA A 92 -2.76 14.14 0.91
N GLU A 93 -3.21 14.43 2.13
CA GLU A 93 -2.45 15.20 3.13
C GLU A 93 -1.17 14.49 3.61
N LEU A 94 -1.26 13.20 3.93
CA LEU A 94 -0.13 12.47 4.51
C LEU A 94 0.89 12.01 3.46
N LEU A 95 0.40 11.61 2.28
CA LEU A 95 1.20 10.82 1.32
C LEU A 95 1.14 11.38 -0.10
N ASN A 96 0.46 12.51 -0.33
CA ASN A 96 0.27 13.11 -1.65
C ASN A 96 -0.32 12.13 -2.67
N LEU A 97 -1.35 11.38 -2.26
CA LEU A 97 -2.01 10.36 -3.07
C LEU A 97 -3.36 10.81 -3.60
N TYR A 98 -3.64 10.44 -4.85
CA TYR A 98 -4.86 10.80 -5.56
C TYR A 98 -5.61 9.55 -6.05
N PRO A 99 -6.96 9.57 -6.02
CA PRO A 99 -7.76 8.42 -6.42
C PRO A 99 -7.63 8.14 -7.92
N CYS A 100 -7.51 6.85 -8.25
CA CYS A 100 -7.49 6.35 -9.62
C CYS A 100 -8.89 5.99 -10.11
N GLY A 101 -9.04 5.75 -11.41
CA GLY A 101 -10.27 5.20 -11.99
C GLY A 101 -10.54 3.74 -11.67
N PHE A 102 -9.53 2.96 -11.28
CA PHE A 102 -9.69 1.58 -10.85
C PHE A 102 -10.64 1.46 -9.65
N ARG A 103 -11.46 0.40 -9.64
CA ARG A 103 -12.46 0.12 -8.60
C ARG A 103 -12.22 -1.30 -8.05
N PRO A 104 -11.61 -1.44 -6.86
CA PRO A 104 -11.42 -2.75 -6.24
C PRO A 104 -12.77 -3.45 -6.02
N GLN A 105 -12.85 -4.72 -6.42
CA GLN A 105 -14.03 -5.56 -6.20
C GLN A 105 -13.78 -6.50 -5.02
N HIS A 106 -14.79 -6.63 -4.18
CA HIS A 106 -14.77 -7.54 -3.03
C HIS A 106 -15.80 -8.65 -3.26
N SER A 107 -15.47 -9.87 -2.82
CA SER A 107 -16.38 -11.02 -2.93
C SER A 107 -17.63 -10.87 -2.06
N SER A 108 -17.57 -10.02 -1.03
CA SER A 108 -18.68 -9.65 -0.15
C SER A 108 -19.01 -8.16 -0.27
N LYS A 109 -20.24 -7.79 0.08
CA LYS A 109 -20.63 -6.38 0.19
C LYS A 109 -19.95 -5.78 1.42
N LEU A 110 -19.12 -4.76 1.20
CA LEU A 110 -18.58 -3.92 2.26
C LEU A 110 -19.46 -2.68 2.45
N GLY A 111 -19.50 -2.14 3.66
CA GLY A 111 -20.25 -0.93 3.99
C GLY A 111 -19.62 0.36 3.45
N ASN A 112 -18.35 0.31 3.07
CA ASN A 112 -17.61 1.46 2.54
C ASN A 112 -17.22 1.20 1.09
N GLU A 113 -17.19 2.27 0.30
CA GLU A 113 -16.63 2.23 -1.04
C GLU A 113 -15.09 2.24 -0.96
N PHE A 114 -14.43 1.35 -1.70
CA PHE A 114 -12.98 1.27 -1.76
C PHE A 114 -12.45 1.87 -3.06
N ARG A 115 -11.25 2.42 -2.98
CA ARG A 115 -10.52 3.09 -4.06
C ARG A 115 -9.05 2.67 -4.03
N LEU A 116 -8.40 2.85 -5.17
CA LEU A 116 -6.95 2.80 -5.28
C LEU A 116 -6.44 4.24 -5.43
N PHE A 117 -5.46 4.61 -4.60
CA PHE A 117 -4.81 5.92 -4.63
C PHE A 117 -3.34 5.78 -5.01
N THR A 118 -2.78 6.75 -5.73
CA THR A 118 -1.39 6.70 -6.21
C THR A 118 -0.70 8.06 -6.17
N ASN A 119 0.64 8.05 -6.11
CA ASN A 119 1.49 9.26 -6.17
C ASN A 119 1.99 9.56 -7.61
N TYR A 120 1.49 8.84 -8.60
CA TYR A 120 1.76 9.03 -10.03
C TYR A 120 0.47 8.85 -10.80
N ASP A 121 0.28 9.57 -11.92
CA ASP A 121 -0.86 9.31 -12.79
C ASP A 121 -0.64 7.99 -13.56
N PRO A 122 -1.45 6.95 -13.32
CA PRO A 122 -1.27 5.67 -13.99
C PRO A 122 -1.82 5.65 -15.42
N GLY A 123 -2.46 6.74 -15.88
CA GLY A 123 -3.15 6.81 -17.17
C GLY A 123 -4.14 5.65 -17.35
N GLU A 124 -4.31 5.21 -18.59
CA GLU A 124 -5.30 4.17 -18.94
C GLU A 124 -5.12 2.83 -18.20
N ARG A 125 -3.94 2.54 -17.61
CA ARG A 125 -3.69 1.27 -16.92
C ARG A 125 -4.54 1.09 -15.66
N LEU A 126 -4.78 2.18 -14.92
CA LEU A 126 -5.63 2.19 -13.73
C LEU A 126 -6.74 3.25 -13.84
N GLY A 127 -7.08 3.66 -15.07
CA GLY A 127 -8.16 4.61 -15.36
C GLY A 127 -7.87 6.07 -15.00
N GLY A 128 -6.58 6.44 -14.95
CA GLY A 128 -6.04 7.77 -14.68
C GLY A 128 -6.35 8.28 -13.28
N TRP A 129 -5.76 9.42 -12.91
CA TRP A 129 -6.27 10.19 -11.77
C TRP A 129 -7.67 10.72 -12.08
N LYS A 130 -8.56 10.58 -11.10
CA LYS A 130 -9.88 11.22 -11.16
C LYS A 130 -9.68 12.68 -10.76
N ILE A 131 -9.60 13.54 -11.77
CA ILE A 131 -9.74 14.99 -11.58
C ILE A 131 -11.22 15.22 -11.29
N ASP A 132 -11.54 15.50 -10.03
CA ASP A 132 -12.88 16.00 -9.69
C ASP A 132 -12.96 17.45 -10.20
N ASN A 133 -13.97 17.73 -11.04
CA ASN A 133 -14.32 19.10 -11.47
C ASN A 133 -15.02 19.86 -10.35
#